data_AF-A0A2P2DXK5-F1
#
_entry.id   AF-A0A2P2DXK5-F1
#
_cell.length_a   1.000
_cell.length_b   1.000
_cell.length_c   1.000
_cell.angle_alpha   90.00
_cell.angle_beta   90.00
_cell.angle_gamma   90.00
#
_symmetry.space_group_name_H-M   'P 1'
#
loop_
_entity.id
_entity.type
_entity.pdbx_description
1 polymer ?
#
loop_
_entity_poly.entity_id
_entity_poly.type
_entity_poly.pdbx_seq_one_letter_code
_entity_poly.pdbx_strand_id
1 'polypeptide(L)' 'MDTFLTTHGITLFFYDEISVHSEFHKYGLVECKEIQEPKITSENKPPEIFYYIICQKVPA' A
#
# COMPACT_ATOMS: atom_id res chain seq x y z
N MET A 1 9.67 10.49 -2.60
CA MET A 1 9.23 9.09 -2.57
C MET A 1 10.17 8.36 -1.65
N ASP A 2 9.66 7.81 -0.56
CA ASP A 2 10.42 7.02 0.39
C ASP A 2 10.63 5.62 -0.18
N THR A 3 11.78 5.46 -0.85
CA THR A 3 12.17 4.20 -1.47
C THR A 3 13.52 3.74 -0.91
N PHE A 4 13.69 2.43 -0.79
CA PHE A 4 14.93 1.82 -0.32
C PHE A 4 15.34 0.68 -1.25
N LEU A 5 16.50 0.80 -1.90
CA LEU A 5 17.07 -0.27 -2.71
C LEU A 5 17.79 -1.26 -1.79
N THR A 6 17.27 -2.48 -1.71
CA THR A 6 17.90 -3.55 -0.93
C THR A 6 19.18 -4.05 -1.60
N THR A 7 20.03 -4.70 -0.81
CA THR A 7 21.25 -5.38 -1.27
C THR A 7 20.98 -6.48 -2.30
N HIS A 8 19.75 -6.97 -2.39
CA HIS A 8 19.30 -7.98 -3.35
C HIS A 8 18.68 -7.39 -4.63
N GLY A 9 18.77 -6.07 -4.82
CA GLY A 9 18.26 -5.40 -6.03
C GLY A 9 16.75 -5.17 -6.05
N ILE A 10 16.05 -5.39 -4.93
CA ILE A 10 14.63 -5.09 -4.78
C ILE A 10 14.47 -3.67 -4.23
N THR A 11 13.69 -2.83 -4.90
CA THR A 11 13.29 -1.52 -4.37
C THR A 11 12.04 -1.66 -3.53
N LEU A 12 12.16 -1.36 -2.24
CA LEU A 12 11.03 -1.23 -1.33
C LEU A 12 10.41 0.16 -1.49
N PHE A 13 9.08 0.21 -1.51
CA PHE A 13 8.28 1.42 -1.54
C PHE A 13 7.49 1.50 -0.23
N PHE A 14 7.65 2.59 0.50
CA PHE A 14 6.88 2.86 1.69
C PHE A 14 5.69 3.72 1.29
N TYR A 15 4.52 3.12 1.25
CA TYR A 15 3.29 3.83 0.90
C TYR A 15 2.66 4.45 2.14
N ASP A 16 2.48 5.77 2.10
CA ASP A 16 1.43 6.46 2.83
C ASP A 16 0.25 6.76 1.90
N GLU A 17 -0.86 7.25 2.46
CA GLU A 17 -2.05 7.59 1.71
C GLU A 17 -1.74 8.57 0.56
N ILE A 18 -0.89 9.57 0.80
CA ILE A 18 -0.50 10.58 -0.20
C ILE A 18 0.20 9.92 -1.39
N SER A 19 1.14 9.01 -1.12
CA SER A 19 1.89 8.28 -2.13
C SER A 19 0.97 7.39 -2.97
N VAL A 20 0.01 6.71 -2.33
CA VAL A 20 -1.01 5.93 -3.04
C VAL A 20 -1.82 6.80 -3.99
N HIS A 21 -2.35 7.94 -3.53
CA HIS A 21 -3.11 8.84 -4.38
C HIS A 21 -2.27 9.39 -5.54
N SER A 22 -1.05 9.86 -5.25
CA SER A 22 -0.16 10.42 -6.27
C SER A 22 0.19 9.40 -7.36
N GLU A 23 0.35 8.13 -7.01
CA GLU A 23 0.78 7.10 -7.97
C GLU A 23 -0.38 6.44 -8.69
N PHE A 24 -1.49 6.18 -7.99
CA PHE A 24 -2.59 5.37 -8.49
C PHE A 24 -3.78 6.16 -9.05
N HIS A 25 -3.87 7.49 -8.84
CA HIS A 25 -5.00 8.30 -9.37
C HIS A 25 -5.20 8.11 -10.88
N LYS A 26 -4.11 8.09 -11.65
CA LYS A 26 -4.15 7.92 -13.12
C LYS A 26 -4.62 6.56 -13.59
N TYR A 27 -4.65 5.56 -12.70
CA TYR A 27 -5.13 4.21 -12.97
C TYR A 27 -6.59 4.01 -12.52
N GLY A 28 -7.29 5.09 -12.16
CA GLY A 28 -8.69 5.05 -11.74
C GLY A 28 -8.85 4.59 -10.29
N LEU A 29 -8.00 5.08 -9.38
CA LEU A 29 -8.14 4.83 -7.94
C LEU A 29 -9.51 5.30 -7.44
N VAL A 30 -10.29 4.37 -6.88
CA VAL A 30 -11.65 4.58 -6.35
C VAL A 30 -11.66 4.55 -4.83
N GLU A 31 -10.84 3.68 -4.22
CA GLU A 31 -10.75 3.52 -2.78
C GLU A 31 -9.29 3.38 -2.36
N CYS A 32 -8.95 4.02 -1.24
CA CYS A 32 -7.71 3.83 -0.49
C CYS A 32 -8.11 3.75 0.98
N LYS A 33 -7.78 2.66 1.67
CA LYS A 33 -8.02 2.52 3.10
C LYS A 33 -6.84 1.87 3.80
N GLU A 34 -6.56 2.33 5.01
CA GLU A 34 -5.66 1.64 5.91
C GLU A 34 -6.37 0.42 6.53
N ILE A 35 -5.71 -0.72 6.56
CA ILE A 35 -6.17 -1.95 7.20
C ILE A 35 -5.08 -2.51 8.12
N GLN A 36 -5.48 -3.25 9.14
CA GLN A 36 -4.59 -3.91 10.08
C GLN A 36 -4.73 -5.43 9.95
N GLU A 37 -3.62 -6.13 9.77
CA GLU A 37 -3.56 -7.59 9.60
C GLU A 37 -2.46 -8.21 10.51
N PRO A 38 -2.66 -9.41 11.07
CA PRO A 38 -3.89 -10.19 11.08
C PRO A 38 -4.92 -9.59 12.05
N LYS A 39 -6.22 -9.70 11.72
CA LYS A 39 -7.32 -9.26 12.61
C LYS A 39 -7.39 -10.06 13.93
N ILE A 40 -6.71 -11.20 13.99
CA ILE A 40 -6.59 -12.08 15.15
C ILE A 40 -5.10 -12.20 15.46
N THR A 41 -4.67 -11.59 16.56
CA THR A 41 -3.28 -11.65 17.03
C THR A 41 -3.08 -12.93 17.85
N SER A 42 -2.67 -14.02 17.20
CA SER A 42 -1.99 -15.11 17.92
C SER A 42 -0.54 -14.70 18.15
N GLU A 43 -0.15 -14.59 19.42
CA GLU A 43 1.24 -14.42 19.91
C GLU A 43 1.90 -13.06 19.61
N ASN A 44 1.73 -12.08 20.51
CA ASN A 44 2.63 -10.93 20.79
C ASN A 44 3.19 -10.09 19.62
N LYS A 45 2.76 -10.29 18.38
CA LYS A 45 3.22 -9.53 17.22
C LYS A 45 2.37 -8.25 17.09
N PRO A 46 3.01 -7.08 16.87
CA PRO A 46 2.26 -5.87 16.57
C PRO A 46 1.44 -6.08 15.28
N PRO A 47 0.23 -5.49 15.17
CA PRO A 47 -0.54 -5.52 13.95
C PRO A 47 0.26 -4.87 12.82
N GLU A 48 0.26 -5.50 11.66
CA GLU A 48 0.87 -4.94 10.46
C GLU A 48 -0.15 -4.00 9.79
N ILE A 49 0.31 -2.79 9.45
CA ILE A 49 -0.49 -1.79 8.76
C ILE A 49 -0.30 -1.97 7.26
N PHE A 50 -1.40 -2.06 6.51
CA PHE A 50 -1.41 -2.14 5.06
C PHE A 50 -2.36 -1.10 4.47
N TYR A 51 -2.07 -0.65 3.25
CA TYR A 51 -3.04 0.07 2.43
C TYR A 51 -3.75 -0.91 1.49
N TYR A 52 -5.07 -0.95 1.57
CA TYR A 52 -5.93 -1.64 0.62
C TYR A 52 -6.49 -0.62 -0.37
N ILE A 53 -6.27 -0.87 -1.67
CA ILE A 53 -6.67 0.04 -2.73
C ILE A 53 -7.55 -0.66 -3.75
N ILE A 54 -8.54 0.06 -4.29
CA ILE A 54 -9.35 -0.39 -5.41
C ILE A 54 -9.11 0.57 -6.56
N CYS A 55 -8.66 0.06 -7.71
CA CYS A 55 -8.59 0.79 -8.96
C CYS A 55 -9.59 0.21 -9.95
N GLN A 56 -10.38 1.07 -10.58
CA GLN A 56 -11.26 0.70 -11.68
C GLN A 56 -10.64 1.20 -12.98
N LYS A 57 -10.26 0.26 -13.86
CA LYS A 57 -9.76 0.62 -15.19
C LYS A 57 -10.82 1.42 -15.94
N VAL A 58 -10.51 2.67 -16.25
CA VAL A 58 -11.36 3.51 -17.11
C VAL A 58 -11.27 2.97 -18.55
N PRO A 59 -12.39 2.85 -19.29
CA PRO A 59 -12.34 2.55 -20.71
C PRO A 59 -11.44 3.54 -21.46
N ALA A 60 -10.64 3.02 -22.40
CA ALA A 60 -9.77 3.84 -23.24
C ALA A 60 -10.56 4.68 -24.23
#